data_AF-A0AA37PD79-F1
#
_entry.id   AF-A0AA37PD79-F1
#
_cell.length_a   1.000
_cell.length_b   1.000
_cell.length_c   1.000
_cell.angle_alpha   90.00
_cell.angle_beta   90.00
_cell.angle_gamma   90.00
#
_symmetry.space_group_name_H-M   'P 1'
#
loop_
_entity.id
_entity.type
_entity.pdbx_description
1 polymer ?
#
loop_
_entity_poly.entity_id
_entity_poly.type
_entity_poly.pdbx_seq_one_letter_code
_entity_poly.pdbx_strand_id
1 'polypeptide(L)'
;MSEQAVRPDGISIRRWENGERIGFTDLSESFVDLCGAPYYVAHRAHLHSALYQRAIDLGVTVHLDSKVSKYDPEIPCATLASGQSYTADLIVAADVPMIGV
;
A
#
# COMPACT_ATOMS: atom_id res chain seq x y z
N MET A 1 6.28 15.29 14.88
CA MET A 1 6.27 14.03 14.11
C MET A 1 4.89 13.34 14.21
N SER A 2 3.79 14.11 14.14
CA SER A 2 2.50 13.65 14.69
C SER A 2 1.28 14.31 14.03
N GLU A 3 0.98 13.95 12.79
CA GLU A 3 -0.36 14.21 12.23
C GLU A 3 -0.89 13.09 11.32
N GLN A 4 -0.02 12.18 10.84
CA GLN A 4 -0.41 11.24 9.78
C GLN A 4 -0.29 9.74 10.16
N ALA A 5 0.45 9.40 11.22
CA ALA A 5 0.60 8.03 11.71
C ALA A 5 0.77 8.00 13.25
N VAL A 6 0.39 6.88 13.87
CA VAL A 6 0.48 6.62 15.31
C VAL A 6 1.24 5.32 15.53
N ARG A 7 2.15 5.30 16.51
CA ARG A 7 2.80 4.08 17.00
C ARG A 7 2.02 3.57 18.21
N PRO A 8 1.24 2.48 18.10
CA PRO A 8 0.59 1.88 19.25
C PRO A 8 1.57 1.08 20.11
N ASP A 9 1.29 0.96 21.40
CA ASP A 9 2.07 0.11 22.32
C ASP A 9 1.70 -1.38 22.19
N GLY A 10 0.54 -1.70 21.58
CA GLY A 10 0.13 -3.08 21.36
C GLY A 10 -1.24 -3.25 20.70
N ILE A 11 -1.55 -4.48 20.31
CA ILE A 11 -2.85 -4.89 19.77
C ILE A 11 -3.57 -5.73 20.83
N SER A 12 -4.73 -5.26 21.29
CA SER A 12 -5.58 -6.02 22.22
C SER A 12 -6.68 -6.75 21.45
N ILE A 13 -6.75 -8.07 21.62
CA ILE A 13 -7.86 -8.89 21.11
C ILE A 13 -8.87 -9.07 22.25
N ARG A 14 -10.12 -8.68 22.00
CA ARG A 14 -11.20 -8.72 22.99
C ARG A 14 -12.33 -9.61 22.51
N ARG A 15 -12.93 -10.36 23.44
CA ARG A 15 -14.13 -11.14 23.19
C ARG A 15 -15.29 -10.19 22.91
N TRP A 16 -16.01 -10.41 21.81
CA TRP A 16 -17.09 -9.53 21.37
C TRP A 16 -18.26 -9.50 22.38
N GLU A 17 -18.52 -10.63 23.04
CA GLU A 17 -19.67 -10.81 23.95
C GLU A 17 -19.54 -9.99 25.25
N ASN A 18 -18.34 -9.93 25.85
CA ASN A 18 -18.15 -9.37 27.19
C ASN A 18 -16.98 -8.36 27.29
N GLY A 19 -16.27 -8.11 26.19
CA GLY A 19 -15.13 -7.19 26.15
C GLY A 19 -13.85 -7.69 26.85
N GLU A 20 -13.88 -8.91 27.40
CA GLU A 20 -12.75 -9.53 28.08
C GLU A 20 -11.56 -9.64 27.12
N ARG A 21 -10.36 -9.28 27.59
CA ARG A 21 -9.14 -9.40 26.79
C ARG A 21 -8.73 -10.87 26.71
N ILE A 22 -8.77 -11.43 25.51
CA ILE A 22 -8.42 -12.83 25.21
C ILE A 22 -7.04 -12.96 24.54
N GLY A 23 -6.42 -11.84 24.18
CA GLY A 23 -5.06 -11.83 23.62
C GLY A 23 -4.45 -10.43 23.63
N PHE A 24 -3.12 -10.38 23.63
CA PHE A 24 -2.36 -9.14 23.54
C PHE A 24 -1.06 -9.37 22.77
N THR A 25 -0.81 -8.52 21.77
CA THR A 25 0.48 -8.44 21.08
C THR A 25 1.18 -7.17 21.54
N ASP A 26 2.35 -7.31 22.16
CA ASP A 26 3.23 -6.19 22.51
C ASP A 26 3.90 -5.64 21.24
N LEU A 27 3.75 -4.33 20.99
CA LEU A 27 4.33 -3.61 19.85
C LEU A 27 5.37 -2.56 20.28
N SER A 28 5.84 -2.66 21.53
CA SER A 28 6.90 -1.81 22.08
C SER A 28 8.27 -2.17 21.48
N GLU A 29 9.36 -1.86 22.19
CA GLU A 29 10.73 -2.08 21.67
C GLU A 29 11.03 -3.56 21.38
N SER A 30 10.40 -4.48 22.12
CA SER A 30 10.52 -5.93 21.88
C SER A 30 10.12 -6.33 20.45
N PHE A 31 9.13 -5.64 19.87
CA PHE A 31 8.69 -5.85 18.49
C PHE A 31 9.66 -5.25 17.48
N VAL A 32 10.28 -4.11 17.80
CA VAL A 32 11.29 -3.48 16.94
C VAL A 32 12.52 -4.37 16.85
N ASP A 33 12.98 -4.93 17.97
CA ASP A 33 14.11 -5.85 18.01
C ASP A 33 13.84 -7.10 17.16
N LEU A 34 12.60 -7.58 17.13
CA LEU A 34 12.18 -8.75 16.36
C LEU A 34 12.02 -8.45 14.86
N CYS A 35 11.39 -7.34 14.51
CA CYS A 35 10.95 -7.04 13.14
C CYS A 35 11.83 -6.01 12.41
N GLY A 36 12.80 -5.41 13.09
CA GLY A 36 13.69 -4.38 12.56
C GLY A 36 13.06 -3.00 12.38
N ALA A 37 11.77 -2.85 12.71
CA ALA A 37 11.05 -1.59 12.61
C ALA A 37 9.81 -1.57 13.53
N PRO A 38 9.36 -0.39 13.99
CA PRO A 38 8.14 -0.24 14.75
C PRO A 38 6.89 -0.46 13.89
N TYR A 39 5.81 -0.87 14.53
CA TYR A 39 4.49 -0.94 13.93
C TYR A 39 3.83 0.45 13.95
N TYR A 40 3.31 0.90 12.81
CA TYR A 40 2.56 2.15 12.70
C TYR A 40 1.16 1.90 12.15
N VAL A 41 0.18 2.64 12.67
CA VAL A 41 -1.13 2.80 12.07
C VAL A 41 -1.22 4.17 11.42
N ALA A 42 -1.73 4.23 10.20
CA ALA A 42 -1.89 5.48 9.46
C ALA A 42 -3.25 5.50 8.75
N HIS A 43 -3.81 6.68 8.55
CA HIS A 43 -4.99 6.81 7.71
C HIS A 43 -4.61 6.49 6.26
N ARG A 44 -5.38 5.62 5.59
CA ARG A 44 -5.06 5.15 4.23
C ARG A 44 -4.84 6.30 3.24
N ALA A 45 -5.66 7.35 3.30
CA ALA A 45 -5.51 8.50 2.42
C ALA A 45 -4.18 9.24 2.63
N HIS A 46 -3.73 9.41 3.88
CA HIS A 46 -2.47 10.09 4.17
C HIS A 46 -1.27 9.25 3.73
N LEU A 47 -1.28 7.94 4.01
CA LEU A 47 -0.22 7.05 3.55
C LEU A 47 -0.13 7.05 2.02
N HIS A 48 -1.26 6.95 1.34
CA HIS A 48 -1.31 6.98 -0.13
C HIS A 48 -0.79 8.30 -0.70
N SER A 49 -1.22 9.45 -0.15
CA SER A 49 -0.74 10.77 -0.58
C SER A 49 0.76 10.95 -0.33
N ALA A 50 1.29 10.49 0.80
CA ALA A 50 2.71 10.56 1.09
C ALA A 50 3.55 9.72 0.11
N LEU A 51 3.10 8.51 -0.22
CA LEU A 51 3.75 7.65 -1.21
C LEU A 51 3.70 8.27 -2.63
N TYR A 52 2.54 8.81 -3.03
CA TYR A 52 2.39 9.51 -4.30
C TYR A 52 3.35 10.70 -4.39
N GLN A 53 3.35 11.57 -3.38
CA GLN A 53 4.23 12.75 -3.36
C GLN A 53 5.69 12.33 -3.44
N ARG A 54 6.09 11.30 -2.68
CA ARG A 54 7.47 10.80 -2.71
C ARG A 54 7.87 10.28 -4.09
N ALA A 55 6.96 9.63 -4.82
CA ALA A 55 7.22 9.18 -6.18
C ALA A 55 7.44 10.38 -7.14
N ILE A 56 6.61 11.42 -7.04
CA ILE A 56 6.78 12.66 -7.81
C ILE A 56 8.12 13.33 -7.49
N ASP A 57 8.49 13.42 -6.21
CA ASP A 57 9.77 14.02 -5.78
C ASP A 57 11.00 13.26 -6.30
N LEU A 58 10.84 11.97 -6.59
CA LEU A 58 11.87 11.11 -7.20
C LEU A 58 11.86 11.17 -8.74
N GLY A 59 10.98 11.98 -9.35
CA GLY A 59 10.90 12.18 -10.80
C GLY A 59 10.03 11.14 -11.52
N VAL A 60 9.19 10.39 -10.82
CA VAL A 60 8.26 9.44 -11.44
C VAL A 60 7.13 10.19 -12.14
N THR A 61 6.91 9.89 -13.42
CA THR A 61 5.74 10.40 -14.16
C THR A 61 4.51 9.56 -13.83
N VAL A 62 3.46 10.19 -13.31
CA VAL A 62 2.19 9.51 -12.97
C VAL A 62 1.09 9.97 -13.91
N HIS A 63 0.50 9.01 -14.63
CA HIS A 63 -0.66 9.24 -15.50
C HIS A 63 -1.93 8.72 -14.82
N LEU A 64 -2.83 9.63 -14.44
CA LEU A 64 -4.17 9.30 -13.96
C LEU A 64 -5.10 9.03 -15.15
N ASP A 65 -6.29 8.48 -14.88
CA ASP A 65 -7.28 8.12 -15.90
C ASP A 65 -6.72 7.27 -17.04
N SER A 66 -5.70 6.45 -16.72
CA SER A 66 -4.91 5.67 -17.68
C SER A 66 -5.07 4.18 -17.41
N LYS A 67 -6.30 3.69 -17.49
CA LYS A 67 -6.61 2.27 -17.26
C LYS A 67 -5.92 1.40 -18.31
N VAL A 68 -5.09 0.45 -17.88
CA VAL A 68 -4.50 -0.57 -18.77
C VAL A 68 -5.59 -1.59 -19.15
N SER A 69 -5.69 -1.91 -20.43
CA SER A 69 -6.67 -2.86 -20.99
C SER A 69 -6.01 -4.17 -21.45
N LYS A 70 -4.72 -4.12 -21.81
CA LYS A 70 -3.96 -5.29 -22.28
C LYS A 70 -2.48 -5.14 -21.93
N TYR A 71 -1.85 -6.25 -21.59
CA TYR A 71 -0.40 -6.41 -21.53
C TYR A 71 0.05 -7.34 -22.67
N ASP A 72 1.15 -7.00 -23.35
CA ASP A 72 1.80 -7.88 -24.32
C ASP A 72 3.04 -8.52 -23.66
N PRO A 73 3.10 -9.86 -23.53
CA PRO A 73 4.22 -10.53 -22.89
C PRO A 73 5.42 -10.74 -23.82
N GLU A 74 5.23 -10.70 -25.15
CA GLU A 74 6.30 -10.90 -26.13
C GLU A 74 7.08 -9.60 -26.35
N ILE A 75 6.39 -8.47 -26.26
CA ILE A 75 6.98 -7.13 -26.29
C ILE A 75 6.54 -6.44 -25.01
N PRO A 76 7.43 -6.04 -24.08
CA PRO A 76 7.06 -5.39 -22.82
C PRO A 76 6.33 -4.06 -23.06
N CYS A 77 5.03 -4.18 -23.29
CA CYS A 77 4.13 -3.15 -23.76
C CYS A 77 2.79 -3.25 -23.03
N ALA A 78 2.26 -2.10 -22.59
CA ALA A 78 0.92 -1.97 -22.04
C ALA A 78 0.06 -1.09 -22.94
N THR A 79 -1.15 -1.54 -23.24
CA THR A 79 -2.15 -0.77 -23.99
C THR A 79 -3.21 -0.26 -23.04
N LEU A 80 -3.50 1.04 -23.10
CA LEU A 80 -4.54 1.69 -22.33
C LEU A 80 -5.93 1.45 -22.94
N ALA A 81 -6.98 1.65 -22.16
CA ALA A 81 -8.37 1.63 -22.64
C ALA A 81 -8.65 2.70 -23.71
N SER A 82 -7.87 3.79 -23.73
CA SER A 82 -7.91 4.81 -24.78
C SER A 82 -7.32 4.34 -26.12
N GLY A 83 -6.62 3.20 -26.16
CA GLY A 83 -5.90 2.71 -27.32
C GLY A 83 -4.42 3.14 -27.39
N GLN A 84 -3.98 4.06 -26.53
CA GLN A 84 -2.56 4.43 -26.42
C GLN A 84 -1.73 3.27 -25.87
N SER A 85 -0.53 3.06 -26.42
CA SER A 85 0.42 2.04 -25.93
C SER A 85 1.70 2.67 -25.37
N TYR A 86 2.30 1.98 -24.40
CA TYR A 86 3.58 2.31 -23.77
C TYR A 86 4.48 1.09 -23.79
N THR A 87 5.74 1.26 -24.22
CA THR A 87 6.78 0.22 -24.16
C THR A 87 7.81 0.56 -23.09
N ALA A 88 8.35 -0.45 -22.41
CA ALA A 88 9.36 -0.31 -21.37
C ALA A 88 10.30 -1.52 -21.35
N ASP A 89 11.40 -1.45 -20.61
CA ASP A 89 12.29 -2.60 -20.39
C ASP A 89 11.64 -3.66 -19.47
N LEU A 90 10.81 -3.20 -18.53
CA LEU A 90 10.07 -4.04 -17.59
C LEU A 90 8.72 -3.40 -17.28
N ILE A 91 7.68 -4.23 -17.23
CA ILE A 91 6.34 -3.84 -16.78
C ILE A 91 6.02 -4.56 -15.48
N VAL A 92 5.59 -3.81 -14.47
CA VAL A 92 5.08 -4.34 -13.20
C VAL A 92 3.57 -4.09 -13.15
N ALA A 93 2.78 -5.14 -13.31
CA ALA A 93 1.33 -5.07 -13.17
C ALA A 93 0.95 -5.10 -11.67
N ALA A 94 0.60 -3.93 -11.13
CA ALA A 94 0.15 -3.74 -9.74
C ALA A 94 -1.29 -3.21 -9.67
N ASP A 95 -2.11 -3.54 -10.67
CA ASP A 95 -3.44 -2.97 -10.90
C ASP A 95 -4.55 -3.54 -10.03
N VAL A 96 -4.25 -4.55 -9.19
CA VAL A 96 -5.17 -5.33 -8.34
C VAL A 96 -6.37 -5.84 -9.14
N PRO A 97 -6.54 -7.17 -9.32
CA PRO A 97 -7.66 -7.67 -10.10
C PRO A 97 -8.98 -7.16 -9.52
N MET A 98 -9.84 -6.62 -10.39
CA MET A 98 -11.21 -6.28 -10.04
C MET A 98 -11.95 -7.61 -9.81
N ILE A 99 -11.87 -8.14 -8.60
CA ILE A 99 -12.75 -9.23 -8.15
C ILE A 99 -14.12 -8.58 -7.99
N GLY A 100 -15.01 -8.83 -8.94
CA GLY A 100 -16.41 -8.41 -8.85
C GLY A 100 -17.03 -9.07 -7.63
N VAL A 101 -17.32 -8.25 -6.62
CA VAL A 101 -18.19 -8.59 -5.49
C VAL A 101 -19.49 -7.81 -5.67
#